data_AF-X0YT11-F1
#
_entry.id   AF-X0YT11-F1
#
_cell.length_a   1.000
_cell.length_b   1.000
_cell.length_c   1.000
_cell.angle_alpha   90.00
_cell.angle_beta   90.00
_cell.angle_gamma   90.00
#
_symmetry.space_group_name_H-M   'P 1'
#
loop_
_entity.id
_entity.type
_entity.pdbx_description
1 polymer ?
#
loop_
_entity_poly.entity_id
_entity_poly.type
_entity_poly.pdbx_seq_one_letter_code
_entity_poly.pdbx_strand_id
1 'polypeptide(L)'
;MNTDDPNNLTSGWEREGYIYKGFSGKIDQYTPIDKFQLIKQIPHQKSYNYYYFRLPTLTSEPLKFPDNLEESFDLALSLNMQDWKKFFMACSWYYQAESIERESSSSSFIVLVNAIECLTEKPDRCPECDQTITEGIEKCKFCSQPKYRVTKKFKEFLEKYVPFLEKQFPKEKKLLY
;
A
#
# COMPACT_ATOMS: atom_id res chain seq x y z
N MET A 1 -9.39 -12.91 17.28
CA MET A 1 -9.11 -13.40 15.92
C MET A 1 -7.71 -12.99 15.56
N ASN A 2 -6.91 -13.87 14.98
CA ASN A 2 -5.58 -13.53 14.51
C ASN A 2 -5.77 -12.75 13.19
N THR A 3 -5.76 -11.41 13.27
CA THR A 3 -6.04 -10.49 12.15
C THR A 3 -4.92 -10.41 11.13
N ASP A 4 -3.85 -11.18 11.33
CA ASP A 4 -2.67 -11.15 10.48
C ASP A 4 -2.85 -11.93 9.16
N ASP A 5 -3.83 -12.83 9.07
CA ASP A 5 -4.12 -13.60 7.84
C ASP A 5 -5.30 -13.00 7.06
N PRO A 6 -5.08 -12.56 5.80
CA PRO A 6 -6.15 -12.01 4.96
C PRO A 6 -7.29 -13.00 4.70
N ASN A 7 -7.03 -14.30 4.72
CA ASN A 7 -8.07 -15.32 4.48
C ASN A 7 -9.04 -15.45 5.67
N ASN A 8 -8.70 -14.87 6.82
CA ASN A 8 -9.60 -14.75 7.97
C ASN A 8 -10.45 -13.48 7.91
N LEU A 9 -10.24 -12.62 6.91
CA LEU A 9 -10.98 -11.39 6.70
C LEU A 9 -12.00 -11.60 5.57
N THR A 10 -13.13 -10.91 5.68
CA THR A 10 -14.18 -10.90 4.67
C THR A 10 -14.58 -9.47 4.37
N SER A 11 -14.90 -9.19 3.11
CA SER A 11 -15.48 -7.95 2.63
C SER A 11 -16.98 -8.12 2.43
N GLY A 12 -17.76 -7.12 2.83
CA GLY A 12 -19.21 -7.13 2.64
C GLY A 12 -19.85 -5.84 3.11
N TRP A 13 -21.01 -5.54 2.54
CA TRP A 13 -21.87 -4.47 3.04
C TRP A 13 -22.64 -4.98 4.26
N GLU A 14 -22.18 -4.60 5.45
CA GLU A 14 -22.74 -5.08 6.71
C GLU A 14 -23.48 -3.97 7.49
N ARG A 15 -24.36 -4.41 8.40
CA ARG A 15 -25.02 -3.55 9.39
C ARG A 15 -24.52 -3.94 10.77
N GLU A 16 -23.78 -3.04 11.40
CA GLU A 16 -23.28 -3.25 12.74
C GLU A 16 -24.11 -2.51 13.79
N GLY A 17 -24.13 -3.04 15.01
CA GLY A 17 -24.78 -2.42 16.17
C GLY A 17 -23.77 -2.26 17.30
N TYR A 18 -23.86 -1.14 18.03
CA TYR A 18 -23.04 -0.90 19.21
C TYR A 18 -23.81 -1.28 20.47
N ILE A 19 -23.21 -2.11 21.32
CA ILE A 19 -23.80 -2.52 22.60
C ILE A 19 -22.86 -2.10 23.73
N TYR A 20 -23.39 -1.49 24.78
CA TYR A 20 -22.61 -1.12 25.95
C TYR A 20 -22.18 -2.37 26.74
N LYS A 21 -20.94 -2.38 27.20
CA LYS A 21 -20.38 -3.52 27.95
C LYS A 21 -21.17 -3.76 29.25
N GLY A 22 -21.63 -5.00 29.43
CA GLY A 22 -22.48 -5.38 30.59
C GLY A 22 -23.99 -5.20 30.35
N PHE A 23 -24.39 -4.71 29.19
CA PHE A 23 -25.78 -4.63 28.77
C PHE A 23 -26.10 -5.78 27.81
N SER A 24 -26.96 -6.71 28.21
CA SER A 24 -27.48 -7.75 27.32
C SER A 24 -28.77 -7.26 26.67
N GLY A 25 -28.66 -6.65 25.49
CA GLY A 25 -29.81 -6.33 24.64
C GLY A 25 -30.12 -7.48 23.69
N LYS A 26 -31.41 -7.68 23.36
CA LYS A 26 -31.80 -8.53 22.24
C LYS A 26 -31.94 -7.64 21.00
N ILE A 27 -31.24 -7.98 19.92
CA ILE A 27 -31.42 -7.29 18.63
C ILE A 27 -32.65 -7.91 17.98
N ASP A 28 -33.78 -7.21 18.00
CA ASP A 28 -35.01 -7.67 17.33
C ASP A 28 -34.97 -7.35 15.83
N GLN A 29 -34.55 -6.14 15.46
CA GLN A 29 -34.43 -5.70 14.07
C GLN A 29 -33.45 -4.53 13.94
N TYR A 30 -32.79 -4.43 12.77
CA TYR A 30 -32.01 -3.25 12.40
C TYR A 30 -32.92 -2.13 11.89
N THR A 31 -32.44 -0.89 11.96
CA THR A 31 -33.12 0.26 11.36
C THR A 31 -33.42 0.01 9.87
N PRO A 32 -34.66 0.23 9.39
CA PRO A 32 -35.00 0.10 7.98
C PRO A 32 -34.14 1.04 7.13
N ILE A 33 -33.68 0.54 5.99
CA ILE A 33 -32.76 1.30 5.12
C ILE A 33 -33.44 1.92 3.90
N ASP A 34 -34.75 1.75 3.75
CA ASP A 34 -35.53 2.14 2.55
C ASP A 34 -35.49 3.64 2.26
N LYS A 35 -35.15 4.45 3.27
CA LYS A 35 -35.04 5.92 3.17
C LYS A 35 -33.64 6.39 2.77
N PHE A 36 -32.63 5.53 2.80
CA PHE A 36 -31.27 5.91 2.45
C PHE A 36 -31.02 5.64 0.97
N GLN A 37 -30.35 6.58 0.31
CA GLN A 37 -29.89 6.38 -1.06
C GLN A 37 -28.62 5.55 -1.04
N LEU A 38 -28.53 4.58 -1.96
CA LEU A 38 -27.30 3.85 -2.20
C LEU A 38 -26.18 4.82 -2.56
N ILE A 39 -24.99 4.59 -2.03
CA ILE A 39 -23.80 5.39 -2.36
C ILE A 39 -23.54 5.26 -3.87
N LYS A 40 -23.40 6.39 -4.55
CA LYS A 40 -23.20 6.39 -6.00
C LYS A 40 -21.80 5.88 -6.32
N GLN A 41 -21.70 5.02 -7.33
CA GLN A 41 -20.41 4.60 -7.87
C GLN A 41 -20.00 5.47 -9.06
N ILE A 42 -18.68 5.62 -9.26
CA ILE A 42 -18.06 6.29 -10.41
C ILE A 42 -17.05 5.36 -11.06
N PRO A 43 -16.80 5.49 -12.38
CA PRO A 43 -15.76 4.70 -13.04
C PRO A 43 -14.41 4.83 -12.33
N HIS A 44 -13.77 3.72 -11.98
CA HIS A 44 -12.51 3.74 -11.23
C HIS A 44 -11.41 4.55 -11.92
N GLN A 45 -11.36 4.59 -13.26
CA GLN A 45 -10.36 5.38 -13.98
C GLN A 45 -10.53 6.90 -13.75
N LYS A 46 -11.72 7.32 -13.31
CA LYS A 46 -12.04 8.72 -12.98
C LYS A 46 -11.93 9.02 -11.49
N SER A 47 -11.76 8.00 -10.63
CA SER A 47 -11.76 8.15 -9.18
C SER A 47 -10.58 8.99 -8.71
N TYR A 48 -9.39 8.78 -9.27
CA TYR A 48 -8.19 9.56 -8.94
C TYR A 48 -8.40 11.06 -9.16
N ASN A 49 -8.86 11.45 -10.35
CA ASN A 49 -9.15 12.86 -10.64
C ASN A 49 -10.28 13.41 -9.76
N TYR A 50 -11.26 12.58 -9.41
CA TYR A 50 -12.36 12.97 -8.53
C TYR A 50 -11.89 13.30 -7.11
N TYR A 51 -10.97 12.52 -6.53
CA TYR A 51 -10.47 12.74 -5.16
C TYR A 51 -9.28 13.69 -5.06
N TYR A 52 -8.37 13.69 -6.03
CA TYR A 52 -7.09 14.40 -5.94
C TYR A 52 -7.04 15.74 -6.69
N PHE A 53 -7.75 15.85 -7.82
CA PHE A 53 -7.73 17.06 -8.65
C PHE A 53 -8.93 17.99 -8.43
N ARG A 54 -9.98 17.53 -7.75
CA ARG A 54 -10.98 18.47 -7.22
C ARG A 54 -10.36 19.17 -6.01
N LEU A 55 -10.06 20.45 -6.18
CA LEU A 55 -9.90 21.37 -5.05
C LEU A 55 -11.01 21.06 -4.03
N PRO A 56 -10.73 21.08 -2.71
CA PRO A 56 -11.74 20.95 -1.67
C PRO A 56 -12.57 22.24 -1.63
N THR A 57 -13.15 22.66 -2.76
CA THR A 57 -14.31 23.52 -2.77
C THR A 57 -15.42 22.67 -2.16
N LEU A 58 -15.62 22.84 -0.85
CA LEU A 58 -16.89 22.89 -0.10
C LEU A 58 -18.17 22.44 -0.84
N THR A 59 -18.14 21.33 -1.55
CA THR A 59 -19.26 20.87 -2.36
C THR A 59 -19.98 19.85 -1.53
N SER A 60 -21.26 20.14 -1.25
CA SER A 60 -22.23 19.24 -0.62
C SER A 60 -22.55 18.00 -1.47
N GLU A 61 -21.62 17.61 -2.37
CA GLU A 61 -21.81 16.43 -3.18
C GLU A 61 -21.79 15.19 -2.30
N PRO A 62 -22.74 14.27 -2.50
CA PRO A 62 -22.76 13.03 -1.76
C PRO A 62 -21.48 12.24 -2.04
N LEU A 63 -21.02 11.49 -1.03
CA LEU A 63 -19.92 10.54 -1.17
C LEU A 63 -20.17 9.63 -2.36
N LYS A 64 -19.11 9.38 -3.13
CA LYS A 64 -19.10 8.42 -4.23
C LYS A 64 -17.95 7.47 -4.02
N PHE A 65 -18.08 6.24 -4.52
CA PHE A 65 -17.02 5.23 -4.51
C PHE A 65 -16.63 4.81 -5.92
N PRO A 66 -15.41 4.31 -6.14
CA PRO A 66 -15.08 3.67 -7.40
C PRO A 66 -15.93 2.41 -7.61
N ASP A 67 -16.29 2.13 -8.85
CA ASP A 67 -17.11 0.97 -9.26
C ASP A 67 -16.40 -0.39 -9.09
N ASN A 68 -15.08 -0.39 -8.91
CA ASN A 68 -14.28 -1.58 -8.66
C ASN A 68 -13.89 -1.76 -7.17
N LEU A 69 -14.52 -1.03 -6.24
CA LEU A 69 -14.13 -1.05 -4.83
C LEU A 69 -14.25 -2.46 -4.23
N GLU A 70 -15.39 -3.12 -4.46
CA GLU A 70 -15.67 -4.47 -3.97
C GLU A 70 -14.68 -5.48 -4.56
N GLU A 71 -14.51 -5.48 -5.88
CA GLU A 71 -13.55 -6.34 -6.58
C GLU A 71 -12.12 -6.13 -6.05
N SER A 72 -11.73 -4.89 -5.76
CA SER A 72 -10.40 -4.59 -5.21
C SER A 72 -10.20 -5.18 -3.81
N PHE A 73 -11.23 -5.13 -2.95
CA PHE A 73 -11.17 -5.78 -1.64
C PHE A 73 -11.16 -7.30 -1.76
N ASP A 74 -12.03 -7.86 -2.58
CA ASP A 74 -12.10 -9.32 -2.79
C ASP A 74 -10.76 -9.86 -3.31
N LEU A 75 -10.14 -9.15 -4.26
CA LEU A 75 -8.80 -9.49 -4.76
C LEU A 75 -7.76 -9.41 -3.66
N ALA A 76 -7.74 -8.32 -2.87
CA ALA A 76 -6.76 -8.15 -1.80
C ALA A 76 -6.91 -9.23 -0.71
N LEU A 77 -8.14 -9.59 -0.34
CA LEU A 77 -8.42 -10.63 0.66
C LEU A 77 -8.19 -12.05 0.14
N SER A 78 -8.22 -12.25 -1.18
CA SER A 78 -7.88 -13.53 -1.81
C SER A 78 -6.37 -13.82 -1.87
N LEU A 79 -5.53 -12.85 -1.52
CA LEU A 79 -4.08 -13.01 -1.52
C LEU A 79 -3.66 -14.04 -0.45
N ASN A 80 -2.68 -14.87 -0.79
CA ASN A 80 -2.00 -15.66 0.22
C ASN A 80 -1.23 -14.71 1.18
N MET A 81 -0.89 -15.21 2.37
CA MET A 81 -0.17 -14.45 3.41
C MET A 81 1.09 -13.74 2.90
N GLN A 82 1.80 -14.35 1.94
CA GLN A 82 3.04 -13.83 1.42
C GLN A 82 2.81 -12.61 0.52
N ASP A 83 1.90 -12.73 -0.43
CA ASP A 83 1.52 -11.65 -1.34
C ASP A 83 0.78 -10.53 -0.60
N TRP A 84 -0.01 -10.87 0.42
CA TRP A 84 -0.63 -9.89 1.31
C TRP A 84 0.40 -9.01 2.03
N LYS A 85 1.47 -9.60 2.56
CA LYS A 85 2.55 -8.82 3.21
C LYS A 85 3.23 -7.87 2.22
N LYS A 86 3.48 -8.32 0.99
CA LYS A 86 4.04 -7.48 -0.09
C LYS A 86 3.11 -6.33 -0.44
N PHE A 87 1.82 -6.63 -0.63
CA PHE A 87 0.78 -5.65 -0.91
C PHE A 87 0.64 -4.62 0.21
N PHE A 88 0.53 -5.07 1.46
CA PHE A 88 0.41 -4.20 2.63
C PHE A 88 1.63 -3.28 2.81
N MET A 89 2.84 -3.81 2.61
CA MET A 89 4.08 -3.02 2.59
C MET A 89 4.07 -1.97 1.47
N ALA A 90 3.63 -2.36 0.27
CA ALA A 90 3.52 -1.45 -0.87
C ALA A 90 2.52 -0.32 -0.59
N CYS A 91 1.34 -0.62 -0.02
CA CYS A 91 0.37 0.38 0.42
C CYS A 91 0.96 1.34 1.46
N SER A 92 1.72 0.82 2.43
CA SER A 92 2.38 1.63 3.46
C SER A 92 3.38 2.61 2.84
N TRP A 93 4.21 2.15 1.91
CA TRP A 93 5.15 3.01 1.19
C TRP A 93 4.43 4.01 0.28
N TYR A 94 3.37 3.60 -0.43
CA TYR A 94 2.59 4.50 -1.27
C TYR A 94 2.01 5.66 -0.44
N TYR A 95 1.41 5.36 0.71
CA TYR A 95 0.91 6.38 1.64
C TYR A 95 2.02 7.31 2.12
N GLN A 96 3.19 6.76 2.46
CA GLN A 96 4.34 7.57 2.87
C GLN A 96 4.82 8.49 1.75
N ALA A 97 4.85 8.03 0.49
CA ALA A 97 5.25 8.83 -0.65
C ALA A 97 4.32 10.04 -0.86
N GLU A 98 3.00 9.82 -0.79
CA GLU A 98 2.00 10.90 -0.84
C GLU A 98 2.22 11.91 0.29
N SER A 99 2.53 11.44 1.50
CA SER A 99 2.73 12.32 2.66
C SER A 99 3.96 13.22 2.55
N ILE A 100 5.03 12.78 1.88
CA ILE A 100 6.31 13.51 1.79
C ILE A 100 6.49 14.25 0.47
N GLU A 101 5.57 14.11 -0.49
CA GLU A 101 5.66 14.72 -1.82
C GLU A 101 5.77 16.24 -1.75
N ARG A 102 5.06 16.84 -0.78
CA ARG A 102 5.02 18.29 -0.58
C ARG A 102 6.34 18.85 -0.05
N GLU A 103 7.06 18.07 0.75
CA GLU A 103 8.34 18.45 1.35
C GLU A 103 9.52 18.13 0.43
N SER A 104 9.48 17.00 -0.27
CA SER A 104 10.55 16.55 -1.16
C SER A 104 10.05 15.58 -2.23
N SER A 105 9.83 16.11 -3.43
CA SER A 105 9.41 15.30 -4.58
C SER A 105 10.42 14.19 -4.93
N SER A 106 11.73 14.46 -4.78
CA SER A 106 12.77 13.44 -5.00
C SER A 106 12.69 12.30 -3.98
N SER A 107 12.39 12.61 -2.72
CA SER A 107 12.25 11.59 -1.67
C SER A 107 10.95 10.80 -1.86
N SER A 108 9.86 11.48 -2.19
CA SER A 108 8.59 10.84 -2.56
C SER A 108 8.76 9.86 -3.71
N PHE A 109 9.51 10.25 -4.76
CA PHE A 109 9.82 9.37 -5.87
C PHE A 109 10.58 8.10 -5.44
N ILE A 110 11.60 8.23 -4.58
CA ILE A 110 12.33 7.07 -4.03
C ILE A 110 11.38 6.14 -3.27
N VAL A 111 10.47 6.71 -2.49
CA VAL A 111 9.51 5.93 -1.71
C VAL A 111 8.47 5.23 -2.61
N LEU A 112 8.02 5.87 -3.70
CA LEU A 112 7.18 5.23 -4.72
C LEU A 112 7.88 4.05 -5.40
N VAL A 113 9.18 4.19 -5.70
CA VAL A 113 9.97 3.07 -6.23
C VAL A 113 9.98 1.92 -5.24
N ASN A 114 10.18 2.18 -3.94
CA ASN A 114 10.13 1.13 -2.91
C ASN A 114 8.76 0.43 -2.85
N ALA A 115 7.66 1.18 -3.03
CA ALA A 115 6.32 0.60 -3.09
C ALA A 115 6.16 -0.38 -4.26
N ILE A 116 6.64 0.01 -5.45
CA ILE A 116 6.62 -0.84 -6.66
C ILE A 116 7.53 -2.06 -6.47
N GLU A 117 8.70 -1.87 -5.86
CA GLU A 117 9.64 -2.96 -5.60
C GLU A 117 9.03 -4.01 -4.68
N CYS A 118 8.27 -3.62 -3.65
CA CYS A 118 7.54 -4.57 -2.80
C CYS A 118 6.60 -5.48 -3.60
N LEU A 119 5.95 -4.97 -4.65
CA LEU A 119 5.02 -5.73 -5.50
C LEU A 119 5.73 -6.58 -6.56
N THR A 120 6.89 -6.11 -7.05
CA THR A 120 7.59 -6.72 -8.19
C THR A 120 8.79 -7.56 -7.78
N GLU A 121 9.09 -7.64 -6.49
CA GLU A 121 10.16 -8.46 -5.93
C GLU A 121 9.92 -9.93 -6.26
N LYS A 122 10.71 -10.41 -7.23
CA LYS A 122 10.97 -11.84 -7.44
C LYS A 122 11.89 -12.29 -6.31
N PRO A 123 11.84 -13.55 -5.86
CA PRO A 123 12.72 -14.05 -4.81
C PRO A 123 14.18 -13.77 -5.18
N ASP A 124 14.76 -12.78 -4.51
CA ASP A 124 16.09 -12.31 -4.82
C ASP A 124 17.09 -13.39 -4.40
N ARG A 125 17.96 -13.78 -5.34
CA ARG A 125 19.17 -14.50 -4.99
C ARG A 125 20.14 -13.48 -4.39
N CYS A 126 20.79 -13.85 -3.30
CA CYS A 126 21.80 -13.00 -2.68
C CYS A 126 22.92 -12.72 -3.69
N PRO A 127 23.26 -11.45 -3.98
CA PRO A 127 24.27 -11.13 -4.99
C PRO A 127 25.71 -11.55 -4.60
N GLU A 128 25.94 -11.90 -3.33
CA GLU A 128 27.25 -12.36 -2.83
C GLU A 128 27.38 -13.89 -2.81
N CYS A 129 26.29 -14.62 -2.56
CA CYS A 129 26.34 -16.09 -2.41
C CYS A 129 25.38 -16.88 -3.32
N ASP A 130 24.66 -16.19 -4.21
CA ASP A 130 23.65 -16.70 -5.16
C ASP A 130 22.54 -17.58 -4.52
N GLN A 131 22.43 -17.57 -3.19
CA GLN A 131 21.40 -18.33 -2.48
C GLN A 131 20.07 -17.61 -2.57
N THR A 132 19.00 -18.37 -2.81
CA THR A 132 17.62 -17.88 -2.76
C THR A 132 17.35 -17.31 -1.36
N ILE A 133 17.13 -16.00 -1.28
CA ILE A 133 16.68 -15.38 -0.05
C ILE A 133 15.21 -15.78 0.10
N THR A 134 14.95 -16.74 0.99
CA THR A 134 13.59 -17.15 1.33
C THR A 134 12.83 -15.96 1.93
N GLU A 135 11.62 -15.76 1.44
CA GLU A 135 10.77 -14.64 1.83
C GLU A 135 10.50 -14.68 3.35
N GLY A 136 10.69 -13.54 4.02
CA GLY A 136 10.58 -13.41 5.48
C GLY A 136 11.90 -13.18 6.21
N ILE A 137 13.03 -13.16 5.49
CA ILE A 137 14.35 -12.88 6.07
C ILE A 137 14.69 -11.40 5.85
N GLU A 138 14.62 -10.58 6.90
CA GLU A 138 15.01 -9.15 6.86
C GLU A 138 16.50 -8.94 6.57
N LYS A 139 17.34 -9.95 6.80
CA LYS A 139 18.79 -9.92 6.58
C LYS A 139 19.29 -11.24 6.03
N CYS A 140 19.96 -11.27 4.88
CA CYS A 140 20.51 -12.51 4.31
C CYS A 140 21.26 -13.33 5.38
N LYS A 141 20.92 -14.61 5.55
CA LYS A 141 21.53 -15.48 6.59
C LYS A 141 23.05 -15.62 6.47
N PHE A 142 23.61 -15.39 5.28
CA PHE A 142 25.04 -15.52 5.01
C PHE A 142 25.80 -14.19 5.06
N CYS A 143 25.25 -13.09 4.52
CA CYS A 143 25.96 -11.81 4.45
C CYS A 143 25.34 -10.68 5.31
N SER A 144 24.25 -10.97 6.04
CA SER A 144 23.55 -10.04 6.94
C SER A 144 23.04 -8.74 6.30
N GLN A 145 23.02 -8.61 4.97
CA GLN A 145 22.51 -7.42 4.30
C GLN A 145 21.00 -7.26 4.51
N PRO A 146 20.53 -6.06 4.94
CA PRO A 146 19.11 -5.80 5.14
C PRO A 146 18.33 -5.66 3.82
N LYS A 147 17.17 -6.32 3.77
CA LYS A 147 16.32 -6.47 2.58
C LYS A 147 15.75 -5.15 2.02
N TYR A 148 15.43 -4.19 2.88
CA TYR A 148 14.66 -2.98 2.52
C TYR A 148 15.48 -1.68 2.41
N ARG A 149 16.79 -1.75 2.14
CA ARG A 149 17.53 -0.55 1.69
C ARG A 149 17.33 -0.37 0.18
N VAL A 150 17.38 0.88 -0.27
CA VAL A 150 17.39 1.32 -1.67
C VAL A 150 18.05 0.25 -2.54
N THR A 151 17.26 -0.49 -3.30
CA THR A 151 17.73 -1.76 -3.83
C THR A 151 18.81 -1.55 -4.88
N LYS A 152 19.57 -2.62 -5.13
CA LYS A 152 20.54 -2.71 -6.23
C LYS A 152 19.94 -2.26 -7.58
N LYS A 153 18.63 -2.43 -7.80
CA LYS A 153 17.95 -2.00 -9.02
C LYS A 153 17.74 -0.50 -9.10
N PHE A 154 17.37 0.18 -8.01
CA PHE A 154 17.33 1.64 -8.00
C PHE A 154 18.73 2.24 -8.15
N LYS A 155 19.75 1.60 -7.55
CA LYS A 155 21.15 1.93 -7.80
C LYS A 155 21.51 1.80 -9.29
N GLU A 156 21.24 0.65 -9.90
CA GLU A 156 21.50 0.40 -11.33
C GLU A 156 20.71 1.37 -12.22
N PHE A 157 19.48 1.72 -11.83
CA PHE A 157 18.67 2.72 -12.52
C PHE A 157 19.30 4.12 -12.43
N LEU A 158 19.72 4.56 -11.25
CA LEU A 158 20.40 5.84 -11.07
C LEU A 158 21.75 5.86 -11.82
N GLU A 159 22.52 4.78 -11.80
CA GLU A 159 23.77 4.66 -12.55
C GLU A 159 23.52 4.77 -14.07
N LYS A 160 22.45 4.17 -14.56
CA LYS A 160 22.11 4.16 -15.99
C LYS A 160 21.51 5.47 -16.49
N TYR A 161 20.60 6.08 -15.73
CA TYR A 161 19.79 7.22 -16.18
C TYR A 161 20.19 8.55 -15.54
N VAL A 162 21.00 8.53 -14.48
CA VAL A 162 21.46 9.72 -13.75
C VAL A 162 22.98 9.67 -13.48
N PRO A 163 23.83 9.46 -14.51
CA PRO A 163 25.27 9.22 -14.33
C PRO A 163 26.04 10.43 -13.74
N PHE A 164 25.44 11.62 -13.75
CA PHE A 164 26.07 12.83 -13.19
C PHE A 164 26.03 12.90 -11.66
N LEU A 165 25.17 12.11 -10.99
CA LEU A 165 25.16 11.99 -9.52
C LEU A 165 26.53 11.57 -8.97
N GLU A 166 27.26 10.73 -9.72
CA GLU A 166 28.60 10.27 -9.32
C GLU A 166 29.66 11.37 -9.31
N LYS A 167 29.55 12.33 -10.24
CA LYS A 167 30.53 13.40 -10.39
C LYS A 167 30.22 14.62 -9.52
N GLN A 168 28.95 14.91 -9.27
CA GLN A 168 28.53 16.15 -8.59
C GLN A 168 28.19 15.97 -7.10
N PHE A 169 27.72 14.80 -6.66
CA PHE A 169 27.15 14.62 -5.32
C PHE A 169 27.69 13.37 -4.60
N PRO A 170 29.02 13.31 -4.33
CA PRO A 170 29.66 12.13 -3.74
C PRO A 170 29.30 11.92 -2.26
N LYS A 171 28.77 12.92 -1.56
CA LYS A 171 28.36 12.81 -0.15
C LYS A 171 26.97 12.17 -0.03
N GLU A 172 26.05 12.60 -0.87
CA GLU A 172 24.68 12.12 -0.99
C GLU A 172 24.65 10.66 -1.44
N LYS A 173 25.62 10.26 -2.29
CA LYS A 173 25.89 8.86 -2.64
C LYS A 173 26.05 7.96 -1.40
N LYS A 174 26.72 8.42 -0.33
CA LYS A 174 26.91 7.62 0.89
C LYS A 174 25.64 7.47 1.73
N LEU A 175 24.65 8.33 1.54
CA LEU A 175 23.37 8.27 2.25
C LEU A 175 22.36 7.33 1.57
N LEU A 176 22.58 7.03 0.28
CA LEU A 176 21.81 6.07 -0.49
C LEU A 176 22.25 4.60 -0.26
N TYR A 177 23.40 4.36 0.38
CA TYR A 177 23.99 3.02 0.63
C TYR A 177 24.05 2.63 2.10
#